data_AF-A0A925QDH2-F1
#
_entry.id   AF-A0A925QDH2-F1
#
_cell.length_a   1.000
_cell.length_b   1.000
_cell.length_c   1.000
_cell.angle_alpha   90.00
_cell.angle_beta   90.00
_cell.angle_gamma   90.00
#
_symmetry.space_group_name_H-M   'P 1'
#
loop_
_entity.id
_entity.type
_entity.pdbx_description
1 polymer ?
#
loop_
_entity_poly.entity_id
_entity_poly.type
_entity_poly.pdbx_seq_one_letter_code
_entity_poly.pdbx_strand_id
1 'polypeptide(L)'
;MLKVIYLVFSLLNLFNGAWMLLFPQSWYTDLPAAVPHTGPFNAHFVRDLGVAFLVAGVAFAWSARNIDRSYSVHLGLTIFFTGHALIHLVDIATGHLPTTHWLIDLPGVFVPALLMIVLAVPAVRRRFAR
;
A
#
# COMPACT_ATOMS: atom_id res chain seq x y z
N MET A 1 -7.97 -18.76 2.56
CA MET A 1 -7.21 -17.70 3.30
C MET A 1 -7.11 -16.35 2.58
N LEU A 2 -7.00 -16.32 1.24
CA LEU A 2 -6.79 -15.13 0.41
C LEU A 2 -7.86 -14.06 0.60
N LYS A 3 -9.13 -14.47 0.80
CA LYS A 3 -10.22 -13.56 1.13
C LYS A 3 -9.95 -12.72 2.38
N VAL A 4 -9.42 -13.32 3.44
CA VAL A 4 -9.09 -12.61 4.69
C VAL A 4 -7.97 -11.61 4.44
N ILE A 5 -6.94 -12.00 3.69
CA ILE A 5 -5.85 -11.09 3.30
C ILE A 5 -6.42 -9.87 2.57
N TYR A 6 -7.25 -10.07 1.55
CA TYR A 6 -7.88 -8.97 0.84
C TYR A 6 -8.79 -8.11 1.71
N LEU A 7 -9.53 -8.68 2.66
CA LEU A 7 -10.33 -7.88 3.60
C LEU A 7 -9.46 -7.03 4.53
N VAL A 8 -8.37 -7.58 5.06
CA VAL A 8 -7.42 -6.83 5.89
C VAL A 8 -6.81 -5.68 5.10
N PHE A 9 -6.30 -5.96 3.90
CA PHE A 9 -5.75 -4.92 3.02
C PHE A 9 -6.80 -3.88 2.64
N SER A 10 -8.03 -4.29 2.36
CA SER A 10 -9.13 -3.37 2.09
C SER A 10 -9.33 -2.40 3.25
N LEU A 11 -9.50 -2.90 4.47
CA LEU A 11 -9.74 -2.07 5.65
C LEU A 11 -8.57 -1.11 5.93
N LEU A 12 -7.33 -1.60 5.85
CA LEU A 12 -6.14 -0.77 6.06
C LEU A 12 -6.05 0.36 5.03
N ASN A 13 -6.27 0.06 3.75
CA ASN A 13 -6.18 1.05 2.68
C ASN A 13 -7.34 2.06 2.72
N LEU A 14 -8.56 1.60 3.04
CA LEU A 14 -9.71 2.48 3.22
C LEU A 14 -9.51 3.42 4.41
N PHE A 15 -9.02 2.91 5.53
CA PHE A 15 -8.71 3.74 6.71
C PHE A 15 -7.59 4.75 6.40
N ASN A 16 -6.48 4.30 5.80
CA ASN A 16 -5.35 5.16 5.44
C ASN A 16 -5.78 6.27 4.47
N GLY A 17 -6.52 5.90 3.40
CA GLY A 17 -7.02 6.86 2.43
C GLY A 17 -8.04 7.85 3.02
N ALA A 18 -8.93 7.38 3.89
CA ALA A 18 -9.87 8.26 4.60
C ALA A 18 -9.15 9.26 5.52
N TRP A 19 -8.10 8.82 6.23
CA TRP A 19 -7.30 9.70 7.07
C TRP A 19 -6.60 10.78 6.24
N MET A 20 -5.95 10.40 5.13
CA MET A 20 -5.34 11.35 4.18
C MET A 20 -6.35 12.38 3.64
N LEU A 21 -7.58 11.97 3.36
CA LEU A 21 -8.60 12.86 2.79
C LEU A 21 -9.18 13.85 3.81
N LEU A 22 -9.56 13.33 4.97
CA LEU A 22 -10.28 14.07 5.99
C LEU A 22 -9.34 14.91 6.88
N PHE A 23 -8.17 14.35 7.23
CA PHE A 23 -7.22 14.99 8.15
C PHE A 23 -5.76 14.91 7.63
N PRO A 24 -5.46 15.46 6.43
CA PRO A 24 -4.17 15.30 5.75
C PRO A 24 -2.96 15.74 6.58
N GLN A 25 -3.10 16.82 7.35
CA GLN A 25 -2.01 17.34 8.20
C GLN A 25 -1.63 16.33 9.29
N SER A 26 -2.62 15.80 10.01
CA SER A 26 -2.38 14.80 11.06
C SER A 26 -1.85 13.49 10.47
N TRP A 27 -2.36 13.04 9.31
CA TRP A 27 -1.80 11.87 8.64
C TRP A 27 -0.31 12.08 8.31
N TYR A 28 0.04 13.25 7.77
CA TYR A 28 1.41 13.56 7.40
C TYR A 28 2.36 13.70 8.60
N THR A 29 1.87 14.09 9.78
CA THR A 29 2.71 14.34 10.97
C THR A 29 2.72 13.18 11.96
N ASP A 30 1.57 12.53 12.16
CA ASP A 30 1.36 11.57 13.24
C ASP A 30 1.46 10.11 12.79
N LEU A 31 1.38 9.83 11.47
CA LEU A 31 1.63 8.48 10.97
C LEU A 31 3.07 8.09 11.32
N PRO A 32 3.32 6.92 11.97
CA PRO A 32 4.65 6.48 12.38
C PRO A 32 5.48 5.95 11.20
N ALA A 33 5.48 6.70 10.09
CA ALA A 33 6.24 6.45 8.86
C ALA A 33 7.24 7.58 8.56
N ALA A 34 7.36 8.57 9.45
CA ALA A 34 8.22 9.73 9.28
C ALA A 34 8.06 10.42 7.91
N VAL A 35 6.81 10.53 7.44
CA VAL A 35 6.46 11.18 6.16
C VAL A 35 7.11 12.55 5.98
N PRO A 36 7.34 13.39 7.02
CA PRO A 36 8.01 14.67 6.83
C PRO A 36 9.44 14.59 6.26
N HIS A 37 10.09 13.42 6.30
CA HIS A 37 11.38 13.21 5.65
C HIS A 37 11.29 13.23 4.11
N THR A 38 10.10 13.03 3.52
CA THR A 38 9.89 13.00 2.06
C THR A 38 9.69 14.40 1.43
N GLY A 39 9.91 15.47 2.20
CA GLY A 39 9.72 16.86 1.76
C GLY A 39 8.51 17.55 2.38
N PRO A 40 8.30 18.85 2.12
CA PRO A 40 7.33 19.69 2.83
C PRO A 40 5.86 19.27 2.61
N PHE A 41 5.01 19.57 3.60
CA PHE A 41 3.59 19.24 3.54
C PHE A 41 2.88 19.91 2.35
N ASN A 42 2.13 19.10 1.60
CA ASN A 42 1.21 19.56 0.58
C ASN A 42 -0.14 18.83 0.72
N ALA A 43 -1.16 19.54 1.20
CA ALA A 43 -2.47 18.96 1.46
C ALA A 43 -3.14 18.37 0.21
N HIS A 44 -2.94 18.97 -0.97
CA HIS A 44 -3.50 18.46 -2.22
C HIS A 44 -2.86 17.12 -2.57
N PHE A 45 -1.52 17.07 -2.55
CA PHE A 45 -0.77 15.83 -2.81
C PHE A 45 -1.14 14.69 -1.85
N VAL A 46 -1.28 14.98 -0.56
CA VAL A 46 -1.73 13.98 0.43
C VAL A 46 -3.13 13.48 0.10
N ARG A 47 -4.05 14.34 -0.32
CA ARG A 47 -5.41 13.93 -0.70
C ARG A 47 -5.44 13.10 -1.98
N ASP A 48 -4.61 13.41 -2.96
CA ASP A 48 -4.49 12.61 -4.19
C ASP A 48 -4.00 11.19 -3.87
N LEU A 49 -3.00 11.07 -3.00
CA LEU A 49 -2.60 9.77 -2.44
C LEU A 49 -3.78 9.10 -1.72
N GLY A 50 -4.54 9.86 -0.93
CA GLY A 50 -5.75 9.39 -0.28
C GLY A 50 -6.75 8.74 -1.22
N VAL A 51 -7.00 9.35 -2.38
CA VAL A 51 -7.85 8.77 -3.43
C VAL A 51 -7.25 7.46 -3.97
N ALA A 52 -5.94 7.43 -4.25
CA ALA A 52 -5.27 6.22 -4.74
C ALA A 52 -5.40 5.04 -3.75
N PHE A 53 -5.19 5.30 -2.45
CA PHE A 53 -5.36 4.30 -1.39
C PHE A 53 -6.83 3.89 -1.19
N LEU A 54 -7.80 4.81 -1.32
CA LEU A 54 -9.22 4.43 -1.31
C LEU A 54 -9.56 3.50 -2.49
N VAL A 55 -9.08 3.81 -3.70
CA VAL A 55 -9.28 2.96 -4.88
C VAL A 55 -8.68 1.58 -4.65
N ALA A 56 -7.45 1.50 -4.12
CA ALA A 56 -6.84 0.23 -3.76
C ALA A 56 -7.69 -0.54 -2.72
N GLY A 57 -8.19 0.15 -1.69
CA GLY A 57 -9.06 -0.42 -0.67
C GLY A 57 -10.36 -1.01 -1.23
N VAL A 58 -11.01 -0.30 -2.16
CA VAL A 58 -12.22 -0.78 -2.87
C VAL A 58 -11.88 -1.96 -3.78
N ALA A 59 -10.76 -1.91 -4.50
CA ALA A 59 -10.31 -3.00 -5.36
C ALA A 59 -10.01 -4.28 -4.56
N PHE A 60 -9.42 -4.16 -3.37
CA PHE A 60 -9.25 -5.27 -2.44
C PHE A 60 -10.59 -5.81 -1.92
N ALA A 61 -11.54 -4.95 -1.54
CA ALA A 61 -12.88 -5.38 -1.13
C ALA A 61 -13.60 -6.15 -2.24
N TRP A 62 -13.52 -5.64 -3.47
CA TRP A 62 -14.08 -6.31 -4.63
C TRP A 62 -13.40 -7.66 -4.87
N SER A 63 -12.08 -7.73 -4.76
CA SER A 63 -11.30 -8.96 -4.90
C SER A 63 -11.66 -10.01 -3.86
N ALA A 64 -11.91 -9.60 -2.60
CA ALA A 64 -12.36 -10.48 -1.53
C ALA A 64 -13.73 -11.13 -1.81
N ARG A 65 -14.61 -10.45 -2.56
CA ARG A 65 -15.93 -10.96 -2.97
C ARG A 65 -15.89 -11.77 -4.27
N ASN A 66 -14.84 -11.59 -5.08
CA ASN A 66 -14.72 -12.14 -6.43
C ASN A 66 -13.39 -12.88 -6.63
N ILE A 67 -13.02 -13.76 -5.70
CA ILE A 67 -11.69 -14.40 -5.65
C ILE A 67 -11.28 -15.00 -7.00
N ASP A 68 -12.18 -15.72 -7.67
CA ASP A 68 -11.90 -16.39 -8.95
C ASP A 68 -11.67 -15.44 -10.12
N ARG A 69 -12.17 -14.20 -10.04
CA ARG A 69 -12.04 -13.17 -11.08
C ARG A 69 -11.04 -12.07 -10.73
N SER A 70 -10.48 -12.12 -9.53
CA SER A 70 -9.66 -11.04 -8.98
C SER A 70 -8.20 -11.05 -9.43
N TYR A 71 -7.80 -11.94 -10.34
CA TYR A 71 -6.39 -12.06 -10.73
C TYR A 71 -5.84 -10.78 -11.37
N SER A 72 -6.52 -10.25 -12.37
CA SER A 72 -6.08 -9.02 -13.05
C SER A 72 -6.09 -7.80 -12.12
N VAL A 73 -7.08 -7.71 -11.22
CA VAL A 73 -7.15 -6.63 -10.21
C VAL A 73 -5.99 -6.75 -9.22
N HIS A 74 -5.69 -7.97 -8.75
CA HIS A 74 -4.52 -8.24 -7.91
C HIS A 74 -3.22 -7.86 -8.59
N LEU A 75 -3.06 -8.11 -9.89
CA LEU A 75 -1.86 -7.69 -10.63
C LEU A 75 -1.73 -6.16 -10.67
N GLY A 76 -2.82 -5.43 -10.92
CA GLY A 76 -2.82 -3.97 -10.87
C GLY A 76 -2.42 -3.44 -9.48
N LEU A 77 -2.96 -4.03 -8.42
CA LEU A 77 -2.58 -3.73 -7.04
C LEU A 77 -1.10 -4.07 -6.79
N THR A 78 -0.62 -5.21 -7.26
CA THR A 78 0.79 -5.61 -7.13
C THR A 78 1.71 -4.59 -7.78
N ILE A 79 1.36 -4.10 -8.98
CA ILE A 79 2.14 -3.07 -9.68
C ILE A 79 2.17 -1.78 -8.87
N PHE A 80 1.01 -1.32 -8.36
CA PHE A 80 0.94 -0.11 -7.55
C PHE A 80 1.83 -0.19 -6.29
N PHE A 81 1.68 -1.24 -5.50
CA PHE A 81 2.46 -1.42 -4.26
C PHE A 81 3.95 -1.62 -4.54
N THR A 82 4.30 -2.36 -5.59
CA THR A 82 5.71 -2.57 -5.97
C THR A 82 6.34 -1.28 -6.47
N GLY A 83 5.64 -0.53 -7.33
CA GLY A 83 6.12 0.77 -7.81
C GLY A 83 6.35 1.75 -6.67
N HIS A 84 5.42 1.83 -5.71
CA HIS A 84 5.60 2.63 -4.52
C HIS A 84 6.81 2.20 -3.68
N ALA A 85 6.98 0.90 -3.43
CA ALA A 85 8.14 0.39 -2.70
C ALA A 85 9.48 0.64 -3.43
N LEU A 86 9.49 0.61 -4.76
CA LEU A 86 10.69 0.93 -5.55
C LEU A 86 11.08 2.41 -5.45
N ILE A 87 10.13 3.33 -5.31
CA ILE A 87 10.43 4.75 -5.05
C ILE A 87 11.20 4.89 -3.73
N HIS A 88 10.68 4.31 -2.65
CA HIS A 88 11.36 4.32 -1.35
C HIS A 88 12.74 3.65 -1.41
N LEU A 89 12.83 2.51 -2.09
CA LEU A 89 14.09 1.81 -2.29
C LEU A 89 15.14 2.72 -2.96
N VAL A 90 14.76 3.39 -4.05
CA VAL A 90 15.65 4.30 -4.79
C VAL A 90 16.01 5.50 -3.93
N ASP A 91 15.06 6.13 -3.24
CA ASP A 91 15.32 7.31 -2.42
C ASP A 91 16.27 7.00 -1.25
N ILE A 92 16.11 5.84 -0.60
CA ILE A 92 17.03 5.39 0.45
C ILE A 92 18.40 5.06 -0.15
N ALA A 93 18.45 4.31 -1.25
CA ALA A 93 19.72 3.88 -1.87
C ALA A 93 20.54 5.04 -2.45
N THR A 94 19.88 6.12 -2.89
CA THR A 94 20.51 7.32 -3.44
C THR A 94 20.74 8.41 -2.41
N GLY A 95 20.29 8.22 -1.16
CA GLY A 95 20.50 9.13 -0.05
C GLY A 95 19.53 10.32 0.03
N HIS A 96 18.42 10.29 -0.73
CA HIS A 96 17.33 11.27 -0.62
C HIS A 96 16.48 11.04 0.64
N LEU A 97 16.44 9.81 1.16
CA LEU A 97 15.85 9.48 2.46
C LEU A 97 16.91 8.97 3.45
N PRO A 98 16.77 9.28 4.75
CA PRO A 98 17.62 8.72 5.80
C PRO A 98 17.60 7.18 5.79
N THR A 99 18.73 6.55 6.09
CA THR A 99 18.84 5.08 6.14
C THR A 99 17.95 4.42 7.20
N THR A 100 17.44 5.18 8.17
CA THR A 100 16.42 4.70 9.13
C THR A 100 15.14 4.24 8.43
N HIS A 101 14.86 4.72 7.22
CA HIS A 101 13.71 4.30 6.42
C HIS A 101 13.72 2.83 6.03
N TRP A 102 14.88 2.15 6.03
CA TRP A 102 14.90 0.69 5.88
C TRP A 102 14.03 -0.03 6.91
N LEU A 103 13.96 0.48 8.14
CA LEU A 103 13.15 -0.09 9.22
C LEU A 103 11.76 0.56 9.30
N ILE A 104 11.68 1.88 9.13
CA ILE A 104 10.40 2.63 9.20
C ILE A 104 9.45 2.19 8.08
N ASP A 105 9.96 2.01 6.87
CA ASP A 105 9.15 1.70 5.69
C ASP A 105 8.91 0.18 5.56
N LEU A 106 9.65 -0.66 6.29
CA LEU A 106 9.51 -2.12 6.24
C LEU A 106 8.06 -2.62 6.44
N PRO A 107 7.34 -2.26 7.52
CA PRO A 107 6.00 -2.80 7.76
C PRO A 107 4.95 -2.22 6.81
N GLY A 108 5.08 -0.95 6.39
CA GLY A 108 4.04 -0.21 5.67
C GLY A 108 4.23 -0.15 4.16
N VAL A 109 5.45 -0.36 3.66
CA VAL A 109 5.81 -0.20 2.24
C VAL A 109 6.36 -1.51 1.68
N PHE A 110 7.45 -2.04 2.25
CA PHE A 110 8.14 -3.20 1.68
C PHE A 110 7.40 -4.53 1.91
N VAL A 111 6.91 -4.80 3.12
CA VAL A 111 6.17 -6.04 3.43
C VAL A 111 4.88 -6.16 2.60
N PRO A 112 4.03 -5.11 2.48
CA PRO A 112 2.87 -5.13 1.60
C PRO A 112 3.21 -5.44 0.14
N ALA A 113 4.25 -4.81 -0.41
CA ALA A 113 4.68 -5.05 -1.79
C ALA A 113 5.14 -6.51 -2.00
N LEU A 114 6.00 -7.02 -1.12
CA LEU A 114 6.47 -8.40 -1.17
C LEU A 114 5.31 -9.41 -1.07
N LEU A 115 4.34 -9.16 -0.19
CA LEU A 115 3.18 -10.03 -0.06
C LEU A 115 2.35 -10.03 -1.34
N MET A 116 2.13 -8.86 -1.96
CA MET A 116 1.40 -8.77 -3.22
C MET A 116 2.12 -9.50 -4.37
N ILE A 117 3.45 -9.35 -4.45
CA ILE A 117 4.30 -10.07 -5.43
C ILE A 117 4.19 -11.59 -5.23
N VAL A 118 4.34 -12.07 -3.98
CA VAL A 118 4.25 -13.51 -3.68
C VAL A 118 2.87 -14.07 -4.02
N LEU A 119 1.80 -13.33 -3.70
CA LEU A 119 0.42 -13.72 -4.02
C LEU A 119 0.06 -13.57 -5.51
N ALA A 120 0.88 -12.87 -6.30
CA ALA A 120 0.73 -12.82 -7.75
C ALA A 120 1.19 -14.13 -8.41
N VAL A 121 2.04 -14.93 -7.75
CA VAL A 121 2.49 -16.23 -8.27
C VAL A 121 1.31 -17.22 -8.28
N PRO A 122 0.89 -17.76 -9.44
CA PRO A 122 -0.33 -18.57 -9.54
C PRO A 122 -0.36 -19.81 -8.63
N ALA A 123 0.77 -20.49 -8.47
CA ALA A 123 0.88 -21.66 -7.60
C ALA A 123 0.64 -21.31 -6.12
N VAL A 124 1.24 -20.21 -5.65
CA VAL A 124 1.05 -19.71 -4.29
C VAL A 124 -0.39 -19.28 -4.09
N ARG A 125 -0.91 -18.44 -4.99
CA ARG A 125 -2.27 -17.93 -4.95
C ARG A 125 -3.31 -19.04 -4.81
N ARG A 126 -3.22 -20.11 -5.62
CA ARG A 126 -4.15 -21.25 -5.56
C ARG A 126 -4.15 -21.93 -4.19
N ARG A 127 -3.01 -21.99 -3.50
CA ARG A 127 -2.91 -22.54 -2.14
C ARG A 127 -3.65 -21.68 -1.12
N PHE A 128 -3.56 -20.36 -1.25
CA PHE A 128 -4.25 -19.43 -0.34
C PHE A 128 -5.72 -19.20 -0.69
N ALA A 129 -6.12 -19.43 -1.94
CA ALA A 129 -7.51 -19.29 -2.40
C ALA A 129 -8.42 -20.43 -1.92
N ARG A 130 -7.83 -21.60 -1.61
CA ARG A 130 -8.49 -22.68 -0.85
C ARG A 130 -8.76 -22.23 0.59
#